data_AF-A0A916UK73-F1
#
_entry.id   AF-A0A916UK73-F1
#
_cell.length_a   1.000
_cell.length_b   1.000
_cell.length_c   1.000
_cell.angle_alpha   90.00
_cell.angle_beta   90.00
_cell.angle_gamma   90.00
#
_symmetry.space_group_name_H-M   'P 1'
#
loop_
_entity.id
_entity.type
_entity.pdbx_description
1 polymer ?
#
loop_
_entity_poly.entity_id
_entity_poly.type
_entity_poly.pdbx_seq_one_letter_code
_entity_poly.pdbx_strand_id
1 'polypeptide(L)'
;MDKPLDQLPTLDTTLMEFPHAEICFSCALCTRGGPTRVAACAAKFGPNVRLVELLYRFMRRCPHNPYDERRKPRKYGWKCGARIDGLDPTVEPYVPSMLAREIEEAIRRKRYLGG
;
A
#
# COMPACT_ATOMS: atom_id res chain seq x y z
N MET A 1 -12.94 18.25 7.77
CA MET A 1 -11.68 18.99 7.97
C MET A 1 -10.80 18.67 6.79
N ASP A 2 -10.95 19.45 5.72
CA ASP A 2 -10.17 19.29 4.51
C ASP A 2 -8.72 19.69 4.81
N LYS A 3 -7.80 18.74 4.63
CA LYS A 3 -6.38 18.96 4.83
C LYS A 3 -5.88 19.94 3.74
N PRO A 4 -4.95 20.85 4.06
CA PRO A 4 -4.32 21.73 3.07
C PRO A 4 -3.78 20.91 1.88
N LEU A 5 -4.04 21.37 0.65
CA LEU A 5 -3.64 20.70 -0.60
C LEU A 5 -2.11 20.60 -0.77
N ASP A 6 -1.37 21.36 0.03
CA ASP A 6 0.09 21.37 0.15
C ASP A 6 0.65 20.23 1.01
N GLN A 7 -0.19 19.51 1.75
CA GLN A 7 0.22 18.35 2.53
C GLN A 7 0.12 17.08 1.66
N LEU A 8 1.26 16.62 1.14
CA LEU A 8 1.32 15.38 0.38
C LEU A 8 0.86 14.19 1.24
N PRO A 9 0.09 13.24 0.69
CA PRO A 9 -0.36 12.10 1.45
C PRO A 9 0.84 11.25 1.90
N THR A 10 0.80 10.80 3.14
CA THR A 10 1.77 9.85 3.72
C THR A 10 1.21 8.43 3.68
N LEU A 11 2.05 7.41 3.92
CA LEU A 11 1.59 6.01 3.91
C LEU A 11 0.51 5.70 4.98
N ASP A 12 0.51 6.40 6.09
CA ASP A 12 -0.51 6.25 7.15
C ASP A 12 -1.81 7.01 6.87
N THR A 13 -1.83 7.82 5.81
CA THR A 13 -3.01 8.60 5.43
C THR A 13 -4.14 7.67 4.97
N THR A 14 -5.35 7.98 5.42
CA THR A 14 -6.58 7.27 5.06
C THR A 14 -7.12 7.74 3.72
N LEU A 15 -7.87 6.88 3.03
CA LEU A 15 -8.44 7.23 1.71
C LEU A 15 -9.50 8.35 1.80
N MET A 16 -10.14 8.52 2.96
CA MET A 16 -11.12 9.59 3.20
C MET A 16 -10.48 10.98 3.27
N GLU A 17 -9.20 11.07 3.67
CA GLU A 17 -8.50 12.35 3.78
C GLU A 17 -8.18 12.96 2.40
N PHE A 18 -8.04 12.14 1.36
CA PHE A 18 -7.69 12.58 0.01
C PHE A 18 -8.50 11.86 -1.09
N PRO A 19 -9.84 12.00 -1.11
CA PRO A 19 -10.69 11.24 -2.02
C PRO A 19 -10.44 11.55 -3.50
N HIS A 20 -9.99 12.77 -3.79
CA HIS A 20 -9.73 13.26 -5.15
C HIS A 20 -8.32 12.94 -5.66
N ALA A 21 -7.43 12.40 -4.82
CA ALA A 21 -6.07 12.10 -5.24
C ALA A 21 -6.00 10.94 -6.24
N GLU A 22 -5.10 11.05 -7.20
CA GLU A 22 -4.69 9.96 -8.10
C GLU A 22 -3.34 9.44 -7.62
N ILE A 23 -3.27 8.15 -7.34
CA ILE A 23 -2.06 7.46 -6.90
C ILE A 23 -1.65 6.45 -7.95
N CYS A 24 -0.36 6.33 -8.24
CA CYS A 24 0.14 5.31 -9.15
C CYS A 24 0.96 4.30 -8.37
N PHE A 25 0.49 3.05 -8.32
CA PHE A 25 1.33 1.98 -7.79
C PHE A 25 2.35 1.61 -8.85
N SER A 26 3.62 1.51 -8.50
CA SER A 26 4.66 1.04 -9.41
C SER A 26 5.62 0.09 -8.70
N CYS A 27 6.21 -0.86 -9.41
CA CYS A 27 7.25 -1.75 -8.89
C CYS A 27 8.42 -1.80 -9.87
N ALA A 28 9.61 -1.43 -9.39
CA ALA A 28 10.83 -1.41 -10.20
C ALA A 28 11.27 -2.81 -10.71
N LEU A 29 10.78 -3.89 -10.11
CA LEU A 29 11.21 -5.26 -10.44
C LEU A 29 10.24 -6.02 -11.34
N CYS A 30 8.94 -6.01 -11.01
CA CYS A 30 7.97 -6.83 -11.73
C CYS A 30 7.14 -6.06 -12.75
N THR A 31 7.52 -4.80 -13.04
CA THR A 31 6.88 -3.85 -14.00
C THR A 31 5.38 -3.65 -13.85
N ARG A 32 4.78 -4.24 -12.82
CA ARG A 32 3.38 -4.03 -12.48
C ARG A 32 3.24 -2.63 -11.95
N GLY A 33 2.15 -2.01 -12.35
CA GLY A 33 1.78 -0.70 -11.86
C GLY A 33 0.65 -0.13 -12.68
N GLY A 34 0.17 1.02 -12.25
CA GLY A 34 -0.84 1.77 -12.97
C GLY A 34 -1.45 2.86 -12.09
N PRO A 35 -1.95 3.93 -12.74
CA PRO A 35 -2.69 4.97 -12.05
C PRO A 35 -4.00 4.41 -11.50
N THR A 36 -4.42 4.91 -10.35
CA THR A 36 -5.66 4.55 -9.69
C THR A 36 -6.17 5.72 -8.86
N ARG A 37 -7.48 5.96 -8.92
CA ARG A 37 -8.15 6.99 -8.14
C ARG A 37 -8.36 6.52 -6.70
N VAL A 38 -8.02 7.36 -5.72
CA VAL A 38 -8.26 7.07 -4.30
C VAL A 38 -9.74 6.82 -4.02
N ALA A 39 -10.65 7.59 -4.64
CA ALA A 39 -12.08 7.34 -4.57
C ALA A 39 -12.48 5.91 -5.00
N ALA A 40 -11.88 5.37 -6.06
CA ALA A 40 -12.14 4.01 -6.52
C ALA A 40 -11.60 2.97 -5.53
N CYS A 41 -10.45 3.23 -4.91
CA CYS A 41 -9.94 2.41 -3.82
C CYS A 41 -10.83 2.46 -2.57
N ALA A 42 -11.33 3.65 -2.21
CA ALA A 42 -12.22 3.85 -1.06
C ALA A 42 -13.54 3.09 -1.24
N ALA A 43 -14.12 3.15 -2.44
CA ALA A 43 -15.32 2.39 -2.78
C ALA A 43 -15.11 0.87 -2.67
N LYS A 44 -13.91 0.38 -3.01
CA LYS A 44 -13.60 -1.06 -3.03
C LYS A 44 -13.16 -1.61 -1.68
N PHE A 45 -12.42 -0.83 -0.89
CA PHE A 45 -11.75 -1.31 0.33
C PHE A 45 -12.27 -0.65 1.61
N GLY A 46 -13.07 0.40 1.48
CA GLY A 46 -13.58 1.21 2.57
C GLY A 46 -12.79 2.52 2.72
N PRO A 47 -13.43 3.60 3.20
CA PRO A 47 -12.84 4.93 3.27
C PRO A 47 -11.76 5.05 4.37
N ASN A 48 -11.83 4.21 5.41
CA ASN A 48 -10.87 4.20 6.53
C ASN A 48 -9.64 3.32 6.28
N VAL A 49 -9.46 2.82 5.06
CA VAL A 49 -8.24 2.09 4.69
C VAL A 49 -7.09 3.06 4.55
N ARG A 50 -5.90 2.66 4.98
CA ARG A 50 -4.67 3.46 4.81
C ARG A 50 -3.96 3.13 3.51
N LEU A 51 -3.21 4.08 2.96
CA LEU A 51 -2.42 3.88 1.75
C LEU A 51 -1.40 2.74 1.91
N VAL A 52 -0.80 2.57 3.09
CA VAL A 52 0.09 1.46 3.42
C VAL A 52 -0.59 0.09 3.26
N GLU A 53 -1.88 -0.03 3.56
CA GLU A 53 -2.63 -1.28 3.39
C GLU A 53 -2.83 -1.61 1.91
N LEU A 54 -3.05 -0.59 1.07
CA LEU A 54 -3.15 -0.76 -0.37
C LEU A 54 -1.82 -1.14 -1.01
N LEU A 55 -0.73 -0.49 -0.59
CA LEU A 55 0.62 -0.83 -1.02
C LEU A 55 0.94 -2.29 -0.68
N TYR A 56 0.61 -2.71 0.55
CA TYR A 56 0.80 -4.09 0.97
C TYR A 56 -0.01 -5.08 0.11
N ARG A 57 -1.30 -4.79 -0.16
CA ARG A 57 -2.12 -5.61 -1.07
C ARG A 57 -1.54 -5.71 -2.48
N PHE A 58 -0.94 -4.64 -2.97
CA PHE A 58 -0.25 -4.62 -4.26
C PHE A 58 1.01 -5.50 -4.23
N MET A 59 1.82 -5.39 -3.17
CA MET A 59 3.04 -6.18 -2.91
C MET A 59 2.75 -7.68 -2.78
N ARG A 60 1.64 -8.08 -2.16
CA ARG A 60 1.28 -9.51 -1.98
C ARG A 60 1.21 -10.31 -3.27
N ARG A 61 0.96 -9.65 -4.40
CA ARG A 61 0.92 -10.29 -5.72
C ARG A 61 2.29 -10.32 -6.40
N CYS A 62 3.31 -9.65 -5.86
CA CYS A 62 4.64 -9.54 -6.47
C CYS A 62 5.43 -10.84 -6.24
N PRO A 63 6.09 -11.41 -7.27
CA PRO A 63 6.96 -12.58 -7.10
C PRO A 63 8.18 -12.30 -6.20
N HIS A 64 8.53 -11.03 -6.02
CA HIS A 64 9.63 -10.58 -5.16
C HIS A 64 9.15 -10.06 -3.80
N ASN A 65 7.89 -10.34 -3.40
CA ASN A 65 7.35 -9.91 -2.12
C ASN A 65 8.25 -10.37 -0.96
N PRO A 66 8.83 -9.45 -0.16
CA PRO A 66 9.65 -9.83 0.98
C PRO A 66 8.84 -10.40 2.15
N TYR A 67 7.52 -10.20 2.17
CA TYR A 67 6.62 -10.71 3.22
C TYR A 67 5.94 -12.03 2.85
N ASP A 68 6.26 -12.62 1.69
CA ASP A 68 5.73 -13.94 1.35
C ASP A 68 6.42 -15.01 2.22
N GLU A 69 5.68 -15.61 3.14
CA GLU A 69 6.15 -16.67 4.04
C GLU A 69 6.70 -17.89 3.27
N ARG A 70 6.25 -18.09 2.03
CA ARG A 70 6.76 -19.18 1.17
C ARG A 70 8.19 -18.92 0.69
N ARG A 71 8.67 -17.67 0.81
CA ARG A 71 9.98 -17.25 0.34
C ARG A 71 10.97 -17.24 1.50
N LYS A 72 11.97 -18.13 1.46
CA LYS A 72 13.07 -18.11 2.44
C LYS A 72 13.77 -16.74 2.42
N PRO A 73 14.00 -16.10 3.59
CA PRO A 73 14.79 -14.87 3.68
C PRO A 73 16.17 -15.08 3.05
N ARG A 74 16.54 -14.25 2.09
CA ARG A 74 17.87 -14.27 1.45
C ARG A 74 18.65 -13.03 1.81
N LYS A 75 19.92 -13.20 2.22
CA LYS A 75 20.86 -12.09 2.49
C LYS A 75 21.09 -11.23 1.24
N TYR A 76 21.17 -11.89 0.08
CA TYR A 76 21.28 -11.25 -1.23
C TYR A 76 20.09 -11.70 -2.09
N GLY A 77 19.12 -10.82 -2.27
CA GLY A 77 17.93 -11.12 -3.05
C GLY A 77 17.14 -9.86 -3.34
N TRP A 78 16.63 -9.77 -4.56
CA TRP A 78 15.74 -8.69 -4.97
C TRP A 78 14.48 -8.70 -4.11
N LYS A 79 14.22 -7.57 -3.45
CA LYS A 79 13.01 -7.29 -2.67
C LYS A 79 12.08 -6.43 -3.52
N CYS A 80 10.78 -6.68 -3.43
CA CYS A 80 9.76 -5.90 -4.10
C CYS A 80 10.00 -4.39 -3.90
N GLY A 81 10.29 -3.67 -4.98
CA GLY A 81 10.47 -2.22 -4.99
C GLY A 81 9.14 -1.51 -5.25
N ALA A 82 8.06 -1.95 -4.60
CA ALA A 82 6.76 -1.33 -4.77
C ALA A 82 6.75 0.05 -4.11
N ARG A 83 6.27 1.05 -4.84
CA ARG A 83 6.13 2.43 -4.40
C ARG A 83 4.78 2.98 -4.86
N ILE A 84 4.34 4.04 -4.20
CA ILE A 84 3.19 4.83 -4.63
C ILE A 84 3.75 6.15 -5.14
N ASP A 85 3.66 6.37 -6.44
CA ASP A 85 3.95 7.66 -7.05
C ASP A 85 2.74 8.59 -6.84
N GLY A 86 3.00 9.84 -6.44
CA GLY A 86 1.99 10.80 -5.99
C GLY A 86 1.94 11.03 -4.47
N LEU A 87 2.86 10.40 -3.71
CA LEU A 87 3.14 10.71 -2.31
C LEU A 87 4.38 11.61 -2.19
N ASP A 88 4.61 12.15 -0.99
CA ASP A 88 5.84 12.87 -0.69
C ASP A 88 7.07 12.00 -1.04
N PRO A 89 7.96 12.46 -1.94
CA PRO A 89 9.11 11.68 -2.40
C PRO A 89 10.13 11.40 -1.29
N THR A 90 10.03 12.07 -0.14
CA THR A 90 10.86 11.78 1.04
C THR A 90 10.38 10.56 1.83
N VAL A 91 9.18 10.05 1.56
CA VAL A 91 8.65 8.83 2.19
C VAL A 91 9.18 7.63 1.42
N GLU A 92 10.31 7.10 1.88
CA GLU A 92 10.79 5.81 1.39
C GLU A 92 9.76 4.72 1.78
N PRO A 93 9.27 3.90 0.82
CA PRO A 93 8.29 2.86 1.09
C PRO A 93 8.94 1.70 1.85
N TYR A 94 9.27 1.92 3.11
CA TYR A 94 9.65 0.88 4.05
C TYR A 94 8.43 0.52 4.89
N VAL A 95 7.86 -0.66 4.65
CA VAL A 95 6.87 -1.25 5.55
C VAL A 95 7.64 -2.17 6.51
N PRO A 96 7.79 -1.86 7.80
CA PRO A 96 8.40 -2.79 8.74
C PRO A 96 7.66 -4.13 8.72
N SER A 97 8.37 -5.25 8.90
CA SER A 97 7.76 -6.60 8.89
C SER A 97 6.63 -6.75 9.92
N MET A 98 6.69 -6.05 11.05
CA MET A 98 5.63 -6.01 12.06
C MET A 98 4.37 -5.31 11.53
N LEU A 99 4.53 -4.12 10.93
CA LEU A 99 3.42 -3.38 10.31
C LEU A 99 2.80 -4.17 9.15
N ALA A 100 3.63 -4.85 8.36
CA ALA A 100 3.17 -5.77 7.32
C ALA A 100 2.28 -6.89 7.90
N ARG A 101 2.68 -7.52 9.01
CA ARG A 101 1.89 -8.57 9.68
C ARG A 101 0.58 -8.02 10.26
N GLU A 102 0.62 -6.86 10.91
CA GLU A 102 -0.57 -6.20 11.45
C GLU A 102 -1.57 -5.85 10.34
N ILE A 103 -1.08 -5.31 9.23
CA ILE A 103 -1.89 -5.03 8.04
C ILE A 103 -2.47 -6.32 7.47
N GLU A 104 -1.66 -7.37 7.35
CA GLU A 104 -2.10 -8.64 6.80
C GLU A 104 -3.15 -9.32 7.67
N GLU A 105 -3.00 -9.23 8.99
CA GLU A 105 -3.98 -9.68 9.97
C GLU A 105 -5.25 -8.82 9.95
N ALA A 106 -5.14 -7.50 9.82
CA ALA A 106 -6.28 -6.60 9.68
C ALA A 106 -7.07 -6.88 8.38
N ILE A 107 -6.36 -7.12 7.27
CA ILE A 107 -6.98 -7.54 6.00
C ILE A 107 -7.68 -8.89 6.17
N ARG A 108 -7.05 -9.84 6.89
CA ARG A 108 -7.61 -11.17 7.16
C ARG A 108 -8.85 -11.05 8.03
N ARG A 109 -8.82 -10.29 9.14
CA ARG A 109 -9.97 -10.02 10.03
C ARG A 109 -11.11 -9.32 9.28
N LYS A 110 -10.84 -8.28 8.48
CA LYS A 110 -11.87 -7.61 7.65
C LYS A 110 -12.51 -8.55 6.62
N ARG A 111 -11.75 -9.51 6.06
CA ARG A 111 -12.31 -10.56 5.19
C ARG A 111 -13.25 -11.53 5.91
N TYR A 112 -13.09 -11.72 7.22
CA TYR A 112 -13.97 -12.57 8.04
C TYR A 112 -15.16 -11.82 8.65
N LEU A 113 -15.12 -10.49 8.70
CA LEU A 113 -16.19 -9.64 9.25
C LEU A 113 -17.11 -9.03 8.18
N GLY A 114 -16.85 -9.27 6.90
CA GLY A 114 -17.70 -8.86 5.79
C GLY A 114 -18.35 -10.09 5.14
N GLY A 115 -19.40 -10.60 5.79
CA GLY A 115 -20.42 -11.47 5.22
C GLY A 115 -21.75 -10.73 5.18
#